data_AF-A0A0S4XLZ9-F1
#
_entry.id   AF-A0A0S4XLZ9-F1
#
_cell.length_a   1.000
_cell.length_b   1.000
_cell.length_c   1.000
_cell.angle_alpha   90.00
_cell.angle_beta   90.00
_cell.angle_gamma   90.00
#
_symmetry.space_group_name_H-M   'P 1'
#
loop_
_entity.id
_entity.type
_entity.pdbx_description
1 polymer ?
#
loop_
_entity_poly.entity_id
_entity_poly.type
_entity_poly.pdbx_seq_one_letter_code
_entity_poly.pdbx_strand_id
1 'polypeptide(L)' 'MAAKHMEHIEPYSPQSGTMIPTNFRKFLRTCVIWQFFRFIAINIKMTILILKSHH' A
#
# COMPACT_ATOMS: atom_id res chain seq x y z
N MET A 1 20.18 4.68 27.58
CA MET A 1 20.88 3.52 27.00
C MET A 1 19.96 2.70 26.07
N ALA A 2 19.36 3.30 25.03
CA ALA A 2 18.35 2.65 24.19
C ALA A 2 18.77 2.45 22.72
N ALA A 3 20.02 2.74 22.37
CA ALA A 3 20.48 2.77 20.98
C ALA A 3 21.51 1.69 20.63
N LYS A 4 21.78 0.72 21.51
CA LYS A 4 22.93 -0.20 21.38
C LYS A 4 22.59 -1.63 20.94
N HIS A 5 21.35 -1.91 20.52
CA HIS A 5 20.91 -3.25 20.10
C HIS A 5 20.39 -3.31 18.64
N MET A 6 20.63 -2.28 17.83
CA MET A 6 20.13 -2.19 16.45
C MET A 6 21.16 -2.60 15.38
N GLU A 7 22.19 -3.37 15.74
CA GLU A 7 23.27 -3.72 14.78
C GLU A 7 23.01 -4.99 13.95
N HIS A 8 21.94 -5.75 14.19
CA HIS A 8 21.71 -7.03 13.49
C HIS A 8 20.24 -7.28 13.12
N ILE A 9 19.54 -6.24 12.64
CA ILE A 9 18.21 -6.45 12.04
C ILE A 9 18.45 -6.79 10.57
N GLU A 10 18.43 -8.08 10.24
CA GLU A 10 18.47 -8.53 8.86
C GLU A 10 17.27 -7.95 8.09
N PRO A 11 17.51 -7.19 7.00
CA PRO A 11 16.42 -6.72 6.16
C PRO A 11 15.64 -7.93 5.64
N TYR A 12 14.30 -7.91 5.81
CA TYR A 12 13.36 -8.97 5.42
C TYR A 12 13.29 -10.23 6.31
N SER A 13 13.82 -10.19 7.53
CA SER A 13 13.50 -11.22 8.56
C SER A 13 11.98 -11.33 8.80
N PRO A 14 11.41 -12.51 9.14
CA PRO A 14 9.98 -12.67 9.40
C PRO A 14 9.43 -11.70 10.47
N GLN A 15 10.26 -11.30 11.43
CA GLN A 15 9.97 -10.32 12.48
C GLN A 15 9.94 -8.87 11.96
N SER A 16 10.56 -8.60 10.81
CA SER A 16 10.47 -7.33 10.08
C SER A 16 9.26 -7.26 9.12
N GLY A 17 8.46 -8.33 9.05
CA GLY A 17 7.50 -8.59 7.98
C GLY A 17 6.14 -7.89 8.07
N THR A 18 5.88 -7.04 9.05
CA THR A 18 4.60 -6.31 9.10
C THR A 18 4.84 -4.81 8.99
N MET A 19 4.75 -4.31 7.77
CA MET A 19 4.57 -2.88 7.55
C MET A 19 3.29 -2.45 8.25
N ILE A 20 3.40 -1.94 9.49
CA ILE A 20 2.27 -1.43 10.24
C ILE A 20 1.70 -0.29 9.40
N PRO A 21 0.47 -0.42 8.88
CA PRO A 21 -0.08 0.61 8.02
C PRO A 21 -0.21 1.88 8.84
N THR A 22 0.44 2.94 8.37
CA THR A 22 0.42 4.26 8.98
C THR A 22 -1.04 4.69 9.18
N ASN A 23 -1.33 5.43 10.26
CA ASN A 23 -2.69 5.87 10.56
C ASN A 23 -3.35 6.62 9.40
N PHE A 24 -2.56 7.34 8.61
CA PHE A 24 -2.99 7.95 7.35
C PHE A 24 -3.51 6.95 6.32
N ARG A 25 -2.81 5.82 6.13
CA ARG A 25 -3.22 4.75 5.21
C ARG A 25 -4.48 4.03 5.70
N LYS A 26 -4.72 4.00 7.01
CA LYS A 26 -5.99 3.51 7.60
C LYS A 26 -7.13 4.51 7.40
N PHE A 27 -6.89 5.80 7.60
CA PHE A 27 -7.87 6.87 7.37
C PHE A 27 -8.30 6.97 5.89
N LEU A 28 -7.35 6.85 4.98
CA LEU A 28 -7.66 6.76 3.55
C LEU A 28 -8.54 5.54 3.24
N ARG A 29 -8.46 4.44 3.98
CA ARG A 29 -9.36 3.29 3.77
C ARG A 29 -10.78 3.54 4.25
N THR A 30 -11.03 4.43 5.22
CA THR A 30 -12.37 4.71 5.76
C THR A 30 -13.07 5.87 5.06
N CYS A 31 -12.34 6.73 4.35
CA CYS A 31 -12.93 7.87 3.62
C CYS A 31 -13.67 7.43 2.35
N VAL A 32 -15.00 7.56 2.34
CA VAL A 32 -15.88 7.18 1.20
C VAL A 32 -15.56 7.99 -0.06
N ILE A 33 -15.22 9.27 0.08
CA ILE A 33 -14.80 10.13 -1.05
C ILE A 33 -13.55 9.54 -1.70
N TRP A 34 -12.55 9.16 -0.90
CA TRP A 34 -11.32 8.54 -1.43
C TRP A 34 -11.57 7.15 -2.03
N GLN A 35 -12.48 6.36 -1.44
CA GLN A 35 -12.89 5.08 -2.01
C GLN A 35 -13.52 5.27 -3.41
N PHE A 36 -14.35 6.29 -3.61
CA PHE A 36 -14.96 6.61 -4.90
C PHE A 36 -13.92 6.96 -5.97
N PHE A 37 -12.96 7.84 -5.65
CA PHE A 37 -11.86 8.15 -6.56
C PHE A 37 -11.03 6.91 -6.89
N ARG A 38 -10.75 6.05 -5.90
CA ARG A 38 -9.99 4.81 -6.12
C ARG A 38 -10.75 3.81 -7.00
N PHE A 39 -12.08 3.74 -6.84
CA PHE A 39 -12.94 2.91 -7.69
C PHE A 39 -12.89 3.38 -9.14
N ILE A 40 -13.06 4.68 -9.40
CA ILE A 40 -12.96 5.24 -10.75
C ILE A 40 -11.58 4.96 -11.36
N ALA A 41 -10.50 5.25 -10.63
CA ALA A 41 -9.14 5.05 -11.12
C ALA A 41 -8.84 3.59 -11.50
N ILE A 42 -9.32 2.62 -10.71
CA ILE A 42 -9.14 1.19 -11.01
C ILE A 42 -9.94 0.80 -12.25
N ASN A 43 -11.20 1.19 -12.35
CA ASN A 43 -12.04 0.87 -13.50
C ASN A 43 -11.42 1.45 -14.80
N ILE A 44 -10.98 2.71 -14.78
CA ILE A 44 -10.30 3.33 -15.93
C ILE A 44 -9.04 2.55 -16.31
N LYS A 45 -8.17 2.20 -15.34
CA LYS A 45 -6.94 1.46 -15.63
C LYS A 45 -7.23 0.07 -16.23
N MET A 46 -8.24 -0.62 -15.74
CA MET A 46 -8.64 -1.93 -16.27
C MET A 46 -9.20 -1.81 -17.69
N THR A 47 -10.05 -0.81 -17.96
CA THR A 47 -10.55 -0.53 -19.31
C THR A 47 -9.41 -0.20 -20.27
N ILE A 48 -8.46 0.65 -19.87
CA ILE A 48 -7.29 0.98 -20.68
C ILE A 48 -6.43 -0.26 -20.95
N LEU A 49 -6.19 -1.10 -19.93
CA LEU A 49 -5.42 -2.33 -20.09
C LEU A 49 -6.07 -3.28 -21.11
N ILE A 50 -7.39 -3.49 -20.99
CA ILE A 50 -8.15 -4.34 -21.92
C ILE A 50 -8.08 -3.79 -23.35
N LEU A 51 -8.27 -2.47 -23.51
CA LEU A 51 -8.17 -1.81 -24.81
C LEU A 51 -6.76 -1.94 -25.41
N LYS A 52 -5.71 -1.83 -24.60
CA LYS A 52 -4.31 -1.99 -25.03
C LYS A 52 -3.97 -3.42 -25.40
N SER A 53 -4.58 -4.41 -24.75
CA SER A 53 -4.32 -5.83 -25.02
C SER A 53 -5.05 -6.37 -26.26
N HIS A 54 -6.05 -5.65 -26.76
CA HIS A 54 -6.85 -6.04 -27.94
C HIS A 54 -6.29 -5.54 -29.28
N HIS A 55 -5.15 -4.82 -29.27
CA HIS A 55 -4.40 -4.36 -30.45
C HIS A 55 -3.02 -5.02 -30.44
#